data_AF-A0A6H5KWV5-F1
#
_entry.id   AF-A0A6H5KWV5-F1
#
_cell.length_a   1.000
_cell.length_b   1.000
_cell.length_c   1.000
_cell.angle_alpha   90.00
_cell.angle_beta   90.00
_cell.angle_gamma   90.00
#
_symmetry.space_group_name_H-M   'P 1'
#
loop_
_entity.id
_entity.type
_entity.pdbx_description
1 polymer ?
#
loop_
_entity_poly.entity_id
_entity_poly.type
_entity_poly.pdbx_seq_one_letter_code
_entity_poly.pdbx_strand_id
1 'polypeptide(L)'
;MVRECGQEGCTKTSTYGNEGSKKAEFCAKHSKPGMRDVLNKRCSHPTCTKHPSFGERGTNKALFCVRHAQAQMINVLIKRCGHDGCAKQCLFGEAAKRPEFCSRQAKPGMINVVSKKCGHPTCTTTPSFAAPTSKRGEYCSRHMKTGMVNVVNRKCGHQGCTKQPLFGTAGTQRGQFCAQHAGGGMVNVVSRRCAGGKCFLHHGIASPGVDSSAEGRHNLVEPDLLLTA
;
A
#
# COMPACT_ATOMS: atom_id res chain seq x y z
N MET A 1 4.21 -4.05 24.83
CA MET A 1 5.50 -4.78 24.99
C MET A 1 6.07 -5.00 23.60
N VAL A 2 7.21 -4.37 23.28
CA VAL A 2 7.90 -4.58 21.99
C VAL A 2 8.53 -5.97 22.06
N ARG A 3 8.21 -6.84 21.10
CA ARG A 3 8.78 -8.18 21.01
C ARG A 3 10.07 -8.04 20.23
N GLU A 4 11.19 -7.83 20.90
CA GLU A 4 12.51 -7.72 20.26
C GLU A 4 13.03 -9.11 19.88
N CYS A 5 13.98 -9.13 18.95
CA CYS A 5 14.64 -10.35 18.53
C CYS A 5 15.60 -10.82 19.62
N GLY A 6 15.58 -12.11 19.98
CA GLY A 6 16.49 -12.71 20.97
C GLY A 6 17.95 -12.81 20.52
N GLN A 7 18.35 -12.13 19.44
CA GLN A 7 19.75 -12.05 19.00
C GLN A 7 20.35 -10.79 19.60
N GLU A 8 21.52 -10.92 20.24
CA GLU A 8 22.20 -9.78 20.84
C GLU A 8 22.43 -8.65 19.82
N GLY A 9 22.11 -7.41 20.22
CA GLY A 9 22.22 -6.22 19.37
C GLY A 9 21.14 -6.09 18.28
N CYS A 10 20.17 -6.99 18.18
CA CYS A 10 19.12 -6.92 17.16
C CYS A 10 17.88 -6.15 17.64
N THR A 11 17.69 -4.94 17.10
CA THR A 11 16.52 -4.08 17.40
C THR A 11 15.25 -4.41 16.58
N LYS A 12 15.29 -5.49 15.79
CA LYS A 12 14.15 -5.88 14.96
C LYS A 12 13.11 -6.60 15.80
N THR A 13 11.83 -6.41 15.44
CA THR A 13 10.74 -7.16 16.04
C THR A 13 10.87 -8.66 15.75
N SER A 14 10.72 -9.49 16.77
CA SER A 14 10.58 -10.94 16.63
C SER A 14 9.22 -11.29 16.04
N THR A 15 9.23 -12.07 14.96
CA THR A 15 8.02 -12.62 14.33
C THR A 15 8.10 -14.12 14.11
N TYR A 16 9.31 -14.70 14.18
CA TYR A 16 9.59 -16.11 13.95
C TYR A 16 9.70 -16.89 15.26
N GLY A 17 9.10 -18.06 15.28
CA GLY A 17 9.15 -19.00 16.41
C GLY A 17 8.85 -20.42 15.93
N ASN A 18 8.78 -21.34 16.89
CA ASN A 18 8.51 -22.74 16.58
C ASN A 18 7.10 -22.96 16.03
N GLU A 19 6.98 -23.99 15.21
CA GLU A 19 5.72 -24.54 14.73
C GLU A 19 4.73 -24.74 15.89
N GLY A 20 3.55 -24.10 15.81
CA GLY A 20 2.47 -24.20 16.81
C GLY A 20 2.55 -23.15 17.95
N SER A 21 3.68 -22.47 18.10
CA SER A 21 3.86 -21.47 19.15
C SER A 21 3.18 -20.14 18.82
N LYS A 22 2.64 -19.44 19.83
CA LYS A 22 2.21 -18.03 19.73
C LYS A 22 3.33 -17.05 20.11
N LYS A 23 4.47 -17.58 20.57
CA LYS A 23 5.65 -16.81 20.99
C LYS A 23 6.63 -16.75 19.82
N ALA A 24 6.90 -15.53 19.36
CA ALA A 24 7.99 -15.24 18.45
C ALA A 24 9.25 -14.94 19.27
N GLU A 25 10.39 -15.47 18.83
CA GLU A 25 11.68 -15.37 19.50
C GLU A 25 12.71 -14.65 18.64
N PHE A 26 12.63 -14.81 17.32
CA PHE A 26 13.60 -14.25 16.39
C PHE A 26 12.94 -13.42 15.30
N CYS A 27 13.69 -12.51 14.69
CA CYS A 27 13.28 -11.85 13.46
C CYS A 27 13.53 -12.77 12.26
N ALA A 28 12.98 -12.42 11.09
CA ALA A 28 13.14 -13.21 9.86
C ALA A 28 14.60 -13.48 9.47
N LYS A 29 15.54 -12.59 9.82
CA LYS A 29 16.97 -12.77 9.52
C LYS A 29 17.67 -13.72 10.49
N HIS A 30 17.16 -13.87 11.71
CA HIS A 30 17.76 -14.69 12.76
C HIS A 30 16.92 -15.94 13.05
N SER A 31 16.02 -16.31 12.12
CA SER A 31 15.21 -17.51 12.26
C SER A 31 16.09 -18.75 12.12
N LYS A 32 15.97 -19.68 13.05
CA LYS A 32 16.64 -20.98 12.99
C LYS A 32 15.92 -21.92 12.00
N PRO A 33 16.60 -22.95 11.46
CA PRO A 33 15.95 -23.98 10.67
C PRO A 33 14.72 -24.56 11.39
N GLY A 34 13.60 -24.70 10.69
CA GLY A 34 12.32 -25.14 11.26
C GLY A 34 11.45 -24.06 11.92
N MET A 35 11.97 -22.84 12.10
CA MET A 35 11.14 -21.72 12.59
C MET A 35 10.30 -21.10 11.48
N ARG A 36 9.09 -20.67 11.84
CA ARG A 36 8.16 -19.98 10.94
C ARG A 36 7.67 -18.68 11.54
N ASP A 37 7.14 -17.80 10.70
CA ASP A 37 6.47 -16.60 11.19
C ASP A 37 5.16 -16.99 11.89
N VAL A 38 5.12 -16.78 13.20
CA VAL A 38 3.99 -17.16 14.08
C VAL A 38 3.04 -15.98 14.34
N LEU A 39 3.40 -14.77 13.93
CA LEU A 39 2.58 -13.57 14.14
C LEU A 39 1.80 -13.20 12.88
N ASN A 40 2.45 -13.27 11.72
CA ASN A 40 1.84 -12.96 10.45
C ASN A 40 1.13 -14.20 9.90
N LYS A 41 -0.19 -14.12 9.78
CA LYS A 41 -1.00 -15.18 9.17
C LYS A 41 -0.53 -15.43 7.73
N ARG A 42 -0.35 -16.70 7.40
CA ARG A 42 0.01 -17.19 6.07
C ARG A 42 -1.13 -18.03 5.50
N CYS A 43 -1.14 -18.14 4.18
CA CYS A 43 -2.00 -19.08 3.48
C CYS A 43 -1.80 -20.50 4.01
N SER A 44 -2.88 -21.24 4.25
CA SER A 44 -2.86 -22.61 4.76
C SER A 44 -2.33 -23.66 3.78
N HIS A 45 -2.06 -23.27 2.52
CA HIS A 45 -1.46 -24.19 1.56
C HIS A 45 0.01 -24.42 1.93
N PRO A 46 0.49 -25.68 2.00
CA PRO A 46 1.90 -25.98 2.26
C PRO A 46 2.79 -25.18 1.31
N THR A 47 3.91 -24.64 1.81
CA THR A 47 4.89 -23.80 1.07
C THR A 47 4.43 -22.39 0.68
N CYS A 48 3.18 -21.99 0.92
CA CYS A 48 2.73 -20.64 0.58
C CYS A 48 3.07 -19.61 1.66
N THR A 49 3.77 -18.54 1.27
CA THR A 49 4.13 -17.42 2.18
C THR A 49 3.22 -16.20 2.02
N LYS A 50 2.25 -16.24 1.10
CA LYS A 50 1.33 -15.12 0.86
C LYS A 50 0.33 -14.97 2.01
N HIS A 51 -0.07 -13.73 2.27
CA HIS A 51 -1.14 -13.45 3.22
C HIS A 51 -2.47 -14.04 2.74
N PRO A 52 -3.23 -14.69 3.64
CA PRO A 52 -4.54 -15.20 3.29
C PRO A 52 -5.55 -14.06 3.24
N SER A 53 -6.44 -14.11 2.26
CA SER A 53 -7.57 -13.20 2.13
C SER A 53 -8.90 -13.92 1.85
N PHE A 54 -8.85 -15.19 1.45
CA PHE A 54 -9.98 -16.01 1.09
C PHE A 54 -10.34 -16.98 2.21
N GLY A 55 -11.63 -17.19 2.41
CA GLY A 55 -12.18 -18.09 3.42
C GLY A 55 -13.65 -18.40 3.13
N GLU A 56 -14.27 -19.10 4.07
CA GLU A 56 -15.67 -19.50 3.95
C GLU A 56 -16.63 -18.32 4.12
N ARG A 57 -17.74 -18.38 3.39
CA ARG A 57 -18.81 -17.38 3.46
C ARG A 57 -19.34 -17.28 4.89
N GLY A 58 -19.49 -16.05 5.40
CA GLY A 58 -20.02 -15.78 6.74
C GLY A 58 -18.95 -15.78 7.84
N THR A 59 -17.72 -16.14 7.52
CA THR A 59 -16.60 -16.07 8.46
C THR A 59 -15.73 -14.83 8.20
N ASN A 60 -15.04 -14.36 9.24
CA ASN A 60 -13.96 -13.37 9.11
C ASN A 60 -12.57 -14.05 9.08
N LYS A 61 -12.53 -15.38 8.93
CA LYS A 61 -11.29 -16.16 8.98
C LYS A 61 -10.78 -16.40 7.56
N ALA A 62 -9.77 -15.63 7.16
CA ALA A 62 -9.05 -15.88 5.92
C ALA A 62 -8.05 -17.02 6.13
N LEU A 63 -8.15 -18.06 5.29
CA LEU A 63 -7.30 -19.25 5.33
C LEU A 63 -6.38 -19.34 4.11
N PHE A 64 -6.84 -18.92 2.94
CA PHE A 64 -6.07 -19.08 1.70
C PHE A 64 -5.80 -17.74 1.01
N CYS A 65 -4.71 -17.68 0.24
CA CYS A 65 -4.51 -16.58 -0.71
C CYS A 65 -5.35 -16.81 -1.97
N VAL A 66 -5.49 -15.78 -2.82
CA VAL A 66 -6.29 -15.87 -4.06
C VAL A 66 -5.93 -17.07 -4.94
N ARG A 67 -4.65 -17.43 -5.02
CA ARG A 67 -4.16 -18.54 -5.86
C ARG A 67 -4.56 -19.92 -5.33
N HIS A 68 -4.72 -20.05 -4.02
CA HIS A 68 -5.06 -21.33 -3.37
C HIS A 68 -6.50 -21.31 -2.82
N ALA A 69 -7.31 -20.35 -3.25
CA ALA A 69 -8.72 -20.29 -2.89
C ALA A 69 -9.47 -21.38 -3.66
N GLN A 70 -10.27 -22.17 -2.96
CA GLN A 70 -11.21 -23.10 -3.59
C GLN A 70 -12.38 -22.32 -4.22
N ALA A 71 -13.07 -22.91 -5.20
CA ALA A 71 -14.09 -22.21 -6.00
C ALA A 71 -15.21 -21.55 -5.16
N GLN A 72 -15.57 -22.16 -4.03
CA GLN A 72 -16.60 -21.70 -3.09
C GLN A 72 -16.08 -20.69 -2.05
N MET A 73 -14.77 -20.44 -1.99
CA MET A 73 -14.19 -19.46 -1.07
C MET A 73 -14.33 -18.04 -1.60
N ILE A 74 -14.54 -17.11 -0.69
CA ILE A 74 -14.68 -15.69 -1.00
C ILE A 74 -13.62 -14.88 -0.26
N ASN A 75 -13.31 -13.69 -0.76
CA ASN A 75 -12.47 -12.77 -0.01
C ASN A 75 -13.23 -12.27 1.22
N VAL A 76 -12.81 -12.68 2.41
CA VAL A 76 -13.46 -12.38 3.70
C VAL A 76 -12.93 -11.10 4.35
N LEU A 77 -11.86 -10.52 3.81
CA LEU A 77 -11.26 -9.29 4.34
C LEU A 77 -11.91 -8.03 3.75
N ILE A 78 -12.54 -8.13 2.58
CA ILE A 78 -13.24 -7.02 1.94
C ILE A 78 -14.71 -7.01 2.37
N LYS A 79 -15.26 -5.81 2.58
CA LYS A 79 -16.69 -5.68 2.82
C LYS A 79 -17.44 -6.06 1.54
N ARG A 80 -18.45 -6.90 1.70
CA ARG A 80 -19.27 -7.43 0.61
C ARG A 80 -20.47 -6.54 0.35
N CYS A 81 -21.02 -6.67 -0.84
CA CYS A 81 -22.31 -6.10 -1.19
C CYS A 81 -23.38 -6.55 -0.18
N GLY A 82 -24.21 -5.62 0.28
CA GLY A 82 -25.31 -5.89 1.21
C GLY A 82 -26.50 -6.61 0.59
N HIS A 83 -26.48 -6.87 -0.72
CA HIS A 83 -27.51 -7.66 -1.39
C HIS A 83 -27.28 -9.16 -1.15
N ASP A 84 -28.35 -9.88 -0.81
CA ASP A 84 -28.26 -11.31 -0.51
C ASP A 84 -27.69 -12.11 -1.70
N GLY A 85 -26.91 -13.15 -1.40
CA GLY A 85 -26.24 -13.94 -2.43
C GLY A 85 -25.06 -13.27 -3.14
N CYS A 86 -24.83 -11.95 -3.01
CA CYS A 86 -23.80 -11.24 -3.76
C CYS A 86 -22.41 -11.32 -3.11
N ALA A 87 -21.46 -12.00 -3.77
CA ALA A 87 -20.06 -12.11 -3.31
C ALA A 87 -19.15 -10.95 -3.74
N LYS A 88 -19.67 -9.96 -4.48
CA LYS A 88 -18.87 -8.84 -4.98
C LYS A 88 -18.52 -7.86 -3.86
N GLN A 89 -17.36 -7.21 -4.00
CA GLN A 89 -16.96 -6.10 -3.14
C GLN A 89 -18.00 -4.98 -3.20
N CYS A 90 -18.34 -4.41 -2.03
CA CYS A 90 -19.08 -3.16 -2.02
C CYS A 90 -18.13 -2.00 -2.42
N LEU A 91 -18.52 -1.26 -3.45
CA LEU A 91 -17.78 -0.10 -3.95
C LEU A 91 -18.61 1.19 -3.78
N PHE A 92 -19.94 1.06 -3.77
CA PHE A 92 -20.89 2.16 -3.80
C PHE A 92 -21.56 2.37 -2.45
N GLY A 93 -21.76 3.62 -2.08
CA GLY A 93 -22.45 4.03 -0.87
C GLY A 93 -22.70 5.53 -0.87
N GLU A 94 -23.25 6.05 0.23
CA GLU A 94 -23.43 7.48 0.41
C GLU A 94 -22.08 8.20 0.57
N ALA A 95 -22.05 9.49 0.20
CA ALA A 95 -20.86 10.31 0.35
C ALA A 95 -20.35 10.30 1.81
N ALA A 96 -19.04 10.18 1.98
CA ALA A 96 -18.36 10.07 3.27
C ALA A 96 -18.71 8.85 4.15
N LYS A 97 -19.61 7.96 3.73
CA LYS A 97 -19.91 6.70 4.42
C LYS A 97 -19.10 5.52 3.87
N ARG A 98 -19.15 4.38 4.57
CA ARG A 98 -18.55 3.12 4.10
C ARG A 98 -19.35 2.59 2.90
N PRO A 99 -18.71 1.94 1.92
CA PRO A 99 -19.45 1.31 0.82
C PRO A 99 -20.39 0.23 1.34
N GLU A 100 -21.50 0.03 0.66
CA GLU A 100 -22.56 -0.92 1.03
C GLU A 100 -22.93 -1.85 -0.11
N PHE A 101 -22.92 -1.35 -1.35
CA PHE A 101 -23.35 -2.12 -2.52
C PHE A 101 -22.25 -2.24 -3.57
N CYS A 102 -22.29 -3.30 -4.36
CA CYS A 102 -21.45 -3.42 -5.55
C CYS A 102 -21.98 -2.51 -6.67
N SER A 103 -21.19 -2.30 -7.74
CA SER A 103 -21.60 -1.47 -8.88
C SER A 103 -22.93 -1.88 -9.51
N ARG A 104 -23.24 -3.18 -9.52
CA ARG A 104 -24.47 -3.72 -10.11
C ARG A 104 -25.71 -3.45 -9.25
N GLN A 105 -25.54 -3.37 -7.94
CA GLN A 105 -26.63 -3.26 -6.96
C GLN A 105 -26.63 -1.88 -6.29
N ALA A 106 -26.00 -0.89 -6.91
CA ALA A 106 -25.96 0.47 -6.40
C ALA A 106 -27.35 1.11 -6.53
N LYS A 107 -27.85 1.70 -5.43
CA LYS A 107 -29.13 2.42 -5.43
C LYS A 107 -28.96 3.81 -6.07
N PRO A 108 -30.04 4.43 -6.59
CA PRO A 108 -30.01 5.81 -7.06
C PRO A 108 -29.39 6.75 -6.01
N GLY A 109 -28.52 7.65 -6.45
CA GLY A 109 -27.80 8.59 -5.57
C GLY A 109 -26.53 8.04 -4.91
N MET A 110 -26.23 6.74 -5.00
CA MET A 110 -24.98 6.20 -4.46
C MET A 110 -23.78 6.50 -5.36
N ILE A 111 -22.63 6.80 -4.75
CA ILE A 111 -21.36 7.07 -5.45
C ILE A 111 -20.33 5.99 -5.15
N ASN A 112 -19.36 5.80 -6.06
CA ASN A 112 -18.22 4.92 -5.78
C ASN A 112 -17.31 5.58 -4.73
N VAL A 113 -17.40 5.13 -3.48
CA VAL A 113 -16.64 5.67 -2.35
C VAL A 113 -15.28 5.01 -2.16
N VAL A 114 -15.04 3.87 -2.82
CA VAL A 114 -13.78 3.12 -2.76
C VAL A 114 -12.82 3.60 -3.85
N SER A 115 -13.24 3.55 -5.10
CA SER A 115 -12.48 4.00 -6.26
C SER A 115 -13.01 5.37 -6.67
N LYS A 116 -12.54 6.40 -5.96
CA LYS A 116 -12.90 7.79 -6.26
C LYS A 116 -12.46 8.14 -7.68
N LYS A 117 -13.39 8.76 -8.41
CA LYS A 117 -13.14 9.35 -9.73
C LYS A 117 -12.85 10.83 -9.58
N CYS A 118 -12.26 11.43 -10.60
CA CYS A 118 -12.17 12.86 -10.74
C CYS A 118 -13.54 13.53 -10.52
N GLY A 119 -13.58 14.65 -9.82
CA GLY A 119 -14.82 15.41 -9.55
C GLY A 119 -15.45 16.08 -10.77
N HIS A 120 -15.01 15.74 -11.99
CA HIS A 120 -15.63 16.20 -13.23
C HIS A 120 -16.64 15.14 -13.68
N PRO A 121 -17.92 15.48 -13.96
CA PRO A 121 -19.01 14.51 -14.13
C PRO A 121 -18.75 13.39 -15.15
N THR A 122 -18.04 13.72 -16.25
CA THR A 122 -17.74 12.77 -17.35
C THR A 122 -16.37 12.09 -17.22
N CYS A 123 -15.62 12.38 -16.16
CA CYS A 123 -14.26 11.90 -16.02
C CYS A 123 -14.16 10.63 -15.18
N THR A 124 -13.56 9.59 -15.75
CA THR A 124 -13.31 8.31 -15.07
C THR A 124 -11.89 8.17 -14.52
N THR A 125 -11.02 9.16 -14.77
CA THR A 125 -9.62 9.16 -14.34
C THR A 125 -9.51 9.26 -12.82
N THR A 126 -8.54 8.55 -12.24
CA THR A 126 -8.20 8.65 -10.83
C THR A 126 -7.71 10.07 -10.50
N PRO A 127 -8.27 10.72 -9.46
CA PRO A 127 -7.86 12.06 -9.10
C PRO A 127 -6.53 12.06 -8.36
N SER A 128 -5.67 13.03 -8.71
CA SER A 128 -4.37 13.24 -8.08
C SER A 128 -4.14 14.69 -7.63
N PHE A 129 -4.96 15.63 -8.09
CA PHE A 129 -4.87 17.06 -7.81
C PHE A 129 -5.95 17.50 -6.84
N ALA A 130 -5.59 18.34 -5.89
CA ALA A 130 -6.51 18.94 -4.91
C ALA A 130 -5.88 20.19 -4.29
N ALA A 131 -6.58 20.84 -3.36
CA ALA A 131 -6.01 21.93 -2.57
C ALA A 131 -4.72 21.49 -1.82
N PRO A 132 -3.74 22.39 -1.59
CA PRO A 132 -2.48 22.06 -0.91
C PRO A 132 -2.63 21.42 0.47
N THR A 133 -3.76 21.65 1.15
CA THR A 133 -4.11 21.10 2.47
C THR A 133 -4.86 19.76 2.38
N SER A 134 -5.38 19.38 1.22
CA SER A 134 -6.12 18.14 1.03
C SER A 134 -5.22 16.91 1.17
N LYS A 135 -5.74 15.84 1.80
CA LYS A 135 -5.03 14.56 2.00
C LYS A 135 -5.23 13.59 0.84
N ARG A 136 -6.19 13.86 -0.05
CA ARG A 136 -6.60 12.99 -1.16
C ARG A 136 -6.85 13.85 -2.41
N GLY A 137 -6.58 13.29 -3.59
CA GLY A 137 -6.90 13.92 -4.85
C GLY A 137 -8.40 14.07 -5.05
N GLU A 138 -8.81 15.15 -5.70
CA GLU A 138 -10.21 15.47 -6.03
C GLU A 138 -10.41 15.55 -7.55
N TYR A 139 -9.41 16.01 -8.29
CA TYR A 139 -9.43 16.15 -9.74
C TYR A 139 -8.23 15.45 -10.39
N CYS A 140 -8.34 15.08 -11.66
CA CYS A 140 -7.20 14.63 -12.46
C CYS A 140 -6.44 15.85 -13.01
N SER A 141 -5.26 15.62 -13.61
CA SER A 141 -4.45 16.70 -14.20
C SER A 141 -5.21 17.55 -15.22
N ARG A 142 -6.09 16.94 -16.01
CA ARG A 142 -6.89 17.64 -17.03
C ARG A 142 -8.00 18.52 -16.45
N HIS A 143 -8.49 18.21 -15.26
CA HIS A 143 -9.60 18.93 -14.62
C HIS A 143 -9.18 19.63 -13.33
N MET A 144 -7.88 19.82 -13.11
CA MET A 144 -7.39 20.55 -11.96
C MET A 144 -7.80 22.03 -12.08
N LYS A 145 -8.16 22.64 -10.96
CA LYS A 145 -8.45 24.07 -10.88
C LYS A 145 -7.17 24.85 -10.58
N THR A 146 -7.16 26.15 -10.88
CA THR A 146 -6.05 27.05 -10.52
C THR A 146 -5.72 26.94 -9.03
N GLY A 147 -4.43 26.82 -8.72
CA GLY A 147 -3.94 26.67 -7.34
C GLY A 147 -3.99 25.24 -6.78
N MET A 148 -4.51 24.25 -7.52
CA MET A 148 -4.42 22.85 -7.10
C MET A 148 -3.03 22.27 -7.32
N VAL A 149 -2.63 21.35 -6.45
CA VAL A 149 -1.34 20.66 -6.51
C VAL A 149 -1.55 19.15 -6.56
N ASN A 150 -0.58 18.42 -7.12
CA ASN A 150 -0.60 16.96 -7.09
C ASN A 150 -0.36 16.48 -5.65
N VAL A 151 -1.41 16.06 -4.96
CA VAL A 151 -1.37 15.62 -3.56
C VAL A 151 -1.02 14.14 -3.40
N VAL A 152 -1.05 13.37 -4.50
CA VAL A 152 -0.74 11.92 -4.54
C VAL A 152 0.73 11.70 -4.86
N ASN A 153 1.21 12.22 -6.00
CA ASN A 153 2.60 12.13 -6.46
C ASN A 153 3.29 13.48 -6.28
N ARG A 154 3.58 13.81 -5.01
CA ARG A 154 4.20 15.09 -4.66
C ARG A 154 5.66 15.12 -5.08
N LYS A 155 6.09 16.29 -5.54
CA LYS A 155 7.48 16.59 -5.86
C LYS A 155 8.05 17.55 -4.82
N CYS A 156 9.36 17.55 -4.70
CA CYS A 156 10.11 18.53 -3.91
C CYS A 156 9.75 19.96 -4.36
N GLY A 157 9.63 20.88 -3.42
CA GLY A 157 9.34 22.30 -3.69
C GLY A 157 10.48 23.08 -4.37
N HIS A 158 11.60 22.42 -4.67
CA HIS A 158 12.71 23.04 -5.41
C HIS A 158 12.43 22.91 -6.91
N GLN A 159 12.60 24.00 -7.66
CA GLN A 159 12.32 24.02 -9.09
C GLN A 159 13.13 22.94 -9.82
N GLY A 160 12.49 22.24 -10.78
CA GLY A 160 13.11 21.15 -11.52
C GLY A 160 13.33 19.85 -10.74
N CYS A 161 13.10 19.80 -9.43
CA CYS A 161 13.31 18.59 -8.65
C CYS A 161 12.12 17.62 -8.75
N THR A 162 12.38 16.39 -9.19
CA THR A 162 11.36 15.32 -9.29
C THR A 162 11.32 14.38 -8.08
N LYS A 163 12.26 14.55 -7.14
CA LYS A 163 12.37 13.70 -5.94
C LYS A 163 11.18 13.90 -5.00
N GLN A 164 10.78 12.84 -4.31
CA GLN A 164 9.72 12.89 -3.31
C GLN A 164 10.16 13.77 -2.11
N PRO A 165 9.29 14.66 -1.61
CA PRO A 165 9.60 15.46 -0.45
C PRO A 165 9.45 14.65 0.85
N LEU A 166 10.49 14.68 1.69
CA LEU A 166 10.55 13.99 2.98
C LEU A 166 10.71 14.96 4.16
N PHE A 167 11.31 16.13 3.91
CA PHE A 167 11.71 17.10 4.90
C PHE A 167 10.76 18.29 4.94
N GLY A 168 10.44 18.77 6.13
CA GLY A 168 9.56 19.91 6.34
C GLY A 168 9.73 20.47 7.75
N THR A 169 8.85 21.41 8.13
CA THR A 169 8.85 21.99 9.46
C THR A 169 8.41 20.98 10.51
N ALA A 170 9.04 21.01 11.69
CA ALA A 170 8.71 20.13 12.79
C ALA A 170 7.21 20.27 13.18
N GLY A 171 6.57 19.15 13.48
CA GLY A 171 5.14 19.09 13.78
C GLY A 171 4.22 18.99 12.55
N THR A 172 4.74 19.21 11.33
CA THR A 172 3.96 18.92 10.12
C THR A 172 3.95 17.44 9.78
N GLN A 173 2.93 16.99 9.07
CA GLN A 173 2.83 15.63 8.54
C GLN A 173 3.22 15.54 7.05
N ARG A 174 3.78 16.63 6.49
CA ARG A 174 3.97 16.78 5.05
C ARG A 174 5.35 17.30 4.74
N GLY A 175 6.16 16.47 4.08
CA GLY A 175 7.43 16.92 3.51
C GLY A 175 7.17 17.97 2.43
N GLN A 176 8.00 19.00 2.42
CA GLN A 176 8.05 20.05 1.40
C GLN A 176 9.26 19.86 0.48
N PHE A 177 10.38 19.37 1.01
CA PHE A 177 11.64 19.23 0.27
C PHE A 177 12.20 17.82 0.35
N CYS A 178 12.98 17.42 -0.65
CA CYS A 178 13.76 16.18 -0.60
C CYS A 178 15.00 16.38 0.28
N ALA A 179 15.72 15.29 0.58
CA ALA A 179 16.91 15.36 1.44
C ALA A 179 17.97 16.36 0.94
N GLN A 180 18.13 16.48 -0.38
CA GLN A 180 19.11 17.37 -1.00
C GLN A 180 18.72 18.85 -0.92
N HIS A 181 17.43 19.16 -0.79
CA HIS A 181 16.90 20.52 -0.75
C HIS A 181 16.33 20.88 0.62
N ALA A 182 16.63 20.08 1.65
CA ALA A 182 16.25 20.38 3.01
C ALA A 182 17.14 21.52 3.54
N GLY A 183 16.52 22.64 3.89
CA GLY A 183 17.21 23.77 4.53
C GLY A 183 17.52 23.50 6.00
N GLY A 184 18.33 24.38 6.60
CA GLY A 184 18.63 24.34 8.04
C GLY A 184 17.35 24.35 8.90
N GLY A 185 17.26 23.42 9.86
CA GLY A 185 16.10 23.29 10.75
C GLY A 185 14.94 22.43 10.23
N MET A 186 15.02 21.89 9.00
CA MET A 186 14.00 20.97 8.49
C MET A 186 14.22 19.55 9.02
N VAL A 187 13.13 18.86 9.37
CA VAL A 187 13.16 17.48 9.88
C VAL A 187 12.44 16.54 8.92
N ASN A 188 12.81 15.26 8.92
CA ASN A 188 12.10 14.25 8.14
C ASN A 188 10.74 13.97 8.80
N VAL A 189 9.68 14.49 8.18
CA VAL A 189 8.30 14.40 8.68
C VAL A 189 7.50 13.24 8.08
N VAL A 190 8.03 12.62 7.01
CA VAL A 190 7.36 11.55 6.26
C VAL A 190 7.80 10.17 6.77
N SER A 191 9.10 9.92 6.80
CA SER A 191 9.66 8.73 7.44
C SER A 191 10.10 9.12 8.84
N ARG A 192 9.16 9.06 9.80
CA ARG A 192 9.50 9.27 11.21
C ARG A 192 10.46 8.15 11.65
N ARG A 193 11.76 8.43 11.63
CA ARG A 193 12.75 7.63 12.37
C ARG A 193 12.66 8.10 13.82
N CYS A 194 12.23 7.22 14.71
CA CYS A 194 12.01 7.52 16.10
C CYS A 194 13.33 7.97 16.76
N ALA A 195 13.45 9.26 17.09
CA ALA A 195 14.35 9.69 18.15
C ALA A 195 13.56 9.60 19.46
N GLY A 196 13.85 8.62 20.31
CA GLY A 196 13.29 8.57 21.67
C GLY A 196 12.09 7.64 21.93
N GLY A 197 12.05 6.44 21.36
CA GLY A 197 11.38 5.29 22.00
C GLY A 197 9.85 5.27 22.14
N LYS A 198 9.09 6.26 21.63
CA LYS A 198 7.61 6.22 21.65
C LYS A 198 7.02 6.64 20.32
N CYS A 199 6.73 5.67 19.45
CA CYS A 199 6.14 5.90 18.13
C CYS A 199 4.78 5.19 17.99
N PHE A 200 3.72 5.97 17.79
CA PHE A 200 2.44 5.51 17.28
C PHE A 200 2.56 5.38 15.75
N LEU A 201 2.74 4.14 15.26
CA LEU A 201 2.76 3.84 13.82
C LEU A 201 1.41 4.18 13.18
N HIS A 202 1.44 4.83 12.02
CA HIS A 202 0.33 4.78 11.07
C HIS A 202 0.82 4.06 9.83
N HIS A 203 0.22 2.89 9.53
CA HIS A 203 0.54 2.07 8.37
C HIS A 203 0.28 2.84 7.07
N GLY A 204 1.35 3.31 6.43
CA GLY A 204 1.37 3.73 5.03
C GLY A 204 1.85 2.57 4.17
N ILE A 205 1.09 2.28 3.11
CA ILE A 205 1.26 1.16 2.20
C ILE A 205 2.67 1.20 1.57
N ALA A 206 3.46 0.16 1.81
CA ALA A 206 4.72 -0.06 1.11
C ALA A 206 4.43 -0.30 -0.38
N SER A 207 4.89 0.61 -1.24
CA SER A 207 5.10 0.30 -2.65
C SER A 207 6.50 -0.31 -2.77
N PRO A 208 6.69 -1.47 -3.43
CA PRO A 208 8.03 -2.01 -3.66
C PRO A 208 8.80 -1.07 -4.57
N GLY A 209 9.91 -0.54 -4.06
CA GLY A 209 10.84 0.30 -4.80
C GLY A 209 11.60 -0.54 -5.82
N VAL A 210 11.65 0.00 -7.03
CA VAL A 210 12.54 -0.41 -8.11
C VAL A 210 13.98 -0.09 -7.71
N ASP A 211 14.85 -1.09 -7.74
CA ASP A 211 16.29 -0.91 -7.57
C ASP A 211 16.84 -0.30 -8.88
N SER A 212 17.43 0.88 -8.76
CA SER A 212 18.11 1.57 -9.86
C SER A 212 19.60 1.32 -9.68
N SER A 213 20.10 0.23 -10.27
CA SER A 213 21.51 0.04 -10.54
C SER A 213 21.70 0.20 -12.05
N ALA A 214 22.12 1.40 -12.43
CA ALA A 214 22.56 1.72 -13.77
C ALA A 214 24.01 1.29 -13.91
N GLU A 215 24.33 0.39 -14.84
CA GLU A 215 25.65 0.26 -15.47
C GLU A 215 25.50 -0.22 -16.93
N GLY A 216 26.28 0.40 -17.83
CA GLY A 216 26.83 -0.26 -19.00
C GLY A 216 25.98 -0.34 -20.27
N ARG A 217 26.07 0.69 -21.12
CA ARG A 217 25.75 0.61 -22.55
C ARG A 217 26.79 -0.29 -23.25
N HIS A 218 26.36 -1.32 -23.99
CA HIS A 218 27.04 -1.73 -25.22
C HIS A 218 25.99 -2.10 -26.27
N ASN A 219 25.96 -1.28 -27.33
CA ASN A 219 25.29 -1.56 -28.59
C ASN A 219 25.93 -2.79 -29.23
N LEU A 220 25.14 -3.79 -29.60
CA LEU A 220 25.44 -4.61 -30.78
C LEU A 220 24.15 -4.75 -31.59
N VAL A 221 24.31 -4.37 -32.84
CA VAL A 221 23.35 -4.34 -33.93
C VAL A 221 23.27 -5.76 -34.48
N GLU A 222 22.09 -6.37 -34.50
CA GLU A 222 21.83 -7.61 -35.25
C GLU A 222 20.98 -7.24 -36.49
N PRO A 223 21.40 -7.59 -37.71
CA PRO A 223 20.64 -7.33 -38.92
C PRO A 223 19.63 -8.45 -39.22
N ASP A 224 18.54 -8.01 -39.84
CA ASP A 224 17.54 -8.74 -40.62
C ASP A 224 18.08 -9.96 -41.38
N LEU A 225 17.39 -11.10 -41.26
CA LEU A 225 17.47 -12.19 -42.24
C LEU A 225 16.09 -12.85 -42.40
N LEU A 226 15.34 -12.31 -43.36
CA LEU A 226 14.29 -13.00 -44.09
C LEU A 226 14.93 -13.93 -45.15
N LEU A 227 14.48 -15.18 -45.14
CA LEU A 227 14.18 -16.07 -46.27
C LEU A 227 15.25 -16.30 -47.35
N THR A 228 15.67 -17.56 -47.53
CA THR A 228 15.46 -18.35 -48.77
C THR A 228 16.07 -19.75 -48.64
N ALA A 229 15.22 -20.77 -48.75
CA ALA A 229 15.39 -21.99 -49.55
C ALA A 229 14.13 -22.85 -49.37
#